data_AF-A0A954FYV4-F1
#
_entry.id   AF-A0A954FYV4-F1
#
_cell.length_a   1.000
_cell.length_b   1.000
_cell.length_c   1.000
_cell.angle_alpha   90.00
_cell.angle_beta   90.00
_cell.angle_gamma   90.00
#
_symmetry.space_group_name_H-M   'P 1'
#
loop_
_entity.id
_entity.type
_entity.pdbx_description
1 polymer ?
#
loop_
_entity_poly.entity_id
_entity_poly.type
_entity_poly.pdbx_seq_one_letter_code
_entity_poly.pdbx_strand_id
1 'polypeptide(L)'
;MLKNGFSLVSGILLLTLMTGCASLVETQAIEQFAKAIENDDLKMLKHHSTMKFSKVALRNPSSMDDLKILKIPTGETTIVEVKDISENHKKVVVEVGESKKKLLYELKKV
;
A
#
# COMPACT_ATOMS: atom_id res chain seq x y z
N MET A 1 -32.88 7.38 52.40
CA MET A 1 -31.52 7.98 52.47
C MET A 1 -30.60 6.85 52.92
N LEU A 2 -29.55 6.39 52.25
CA LEU A 2 -28.70 6.88 51.17
C LEU A 2 -28.30 5.65 50.32
N LYS A 3 -28.30 5.78 48.99
CA LYS A 3 -28.07 4.71 48.01
C LYS A 3 -26.58 4.76 47.60
N ASN A 4 -25.77 3.80 48.03
CA ASN A 4 -24.39 3.60 47.56
C ASN A 4 -24.43 2.39 46.61
N GLY A 5 -24.09 2.44 45.32
CA GLY A 5 -23.07 3.24 44.67
C GLY A 5 -21.94 2.29 44.28
N PHE A 6 -22.12 1.50 43.22
CA PHE A 6 -20.99 0.92 42.52
C PHE A 6 -21.21 1.06 41.01
N SER A 7 -20.32 1.88 40.47
CA SER A 7 -20.38 2.50 39.17
C SER A 7 -20.18 1.48 38.05
N LEU A 8 -20.93 1.70 36.98
CA LEU A 8 -20.59 1.30 35.63
C LEU A 8 -19.11 1.63 35.36
N VAL A 9 -18.26 0.61 35.27
CA VAL A 9 -16.99 0.74 34.56
C VAL A 9 -17.14 -0.10 33.31
N SER A 10 -17.69 0.57 32.30
CA SER A 10 -17.55 0.27 30.89
C SER A 10 -16.05 0.06 30.61
N GLY A 11 -15.61 -1.20 30.66
CA GLY A 11 -14.29 -1.60 30.24
C GLY A 11 -14.22 -1.46 28.74
N ILE A 12 -13.71 -0.32 28.30
CA ILE A 12 -13.35 -0.01 26.91
C ILE A 12 -12.58 -1.20 26.34
N LEU A 13 -13.24 -1.96 25.47
CA LEU A 13 -12.61 -2.93 24.59
C LEU A 13 -11.72 -2.13 23.65
N LEU A 14 -10.43 -2.01 23.99
CA LEU A 14 -9.40 -1.47 23.14
C LEU A 14 -9.32 -2.35 21.89
N LEU A 15 -10.09 -2.00 20.86
CA LEU A 15 -9.87 -2.44 19.49
C LEU A 15 -8.54 -1.84 19.06
N THR A 16 -7.46 -2.51 19.42
CA THR A 16 -6.15 -2.31 18.79
C THR A 16 -6.34 -2.69 17.33
N LEU A 17 -6.67 -1.68 16.52
CA LEU A 17 -6.54 -1.74 15.08
C LEU A 17 -5.11 -2.19 14.83
N MET A 18 -4.95 -3.44 14.40
CA MET A 18 -3.69 -4.03 13.98
C MET A 18 -3.22 -3.24 12.76
N THR A 19 -2.61 -2.08 12.96
CA THR A 19 -1.78 -1.44 11.94
C THR A 19 -0.55 -2.33 11.81
N GLY A 20 -0.64 -3.34 10.94
CA GLY A 20 0.45 -4.25 10.69
C GLY A 20 1.63 -3.46 10.12
N CYS A 21 2.84 -3.72 10.61
CA CYS A 21 4.02 -3.41 9.80
C CYS A 21 3.92 -4.27 8.53
N ALA A 22 4.29 -3.72 7.38
CA ALA A 22 4.32 -4.52 6.15
C ALA A 22 5.21 -5.75 6.32
N SER A 23 4.74 -6.88 5.82
CA SER A 23 5.57 -8.09 5.75
C SER A 23 6.68 -7.91 4.72
N LEU A 24 7.78 -8.67 4.84
CA LEU A 24 8.88 -8.64 3.86
C LEU A 24 8.38 -8.86 2.42
N VAL A 25 7.36 -9.70 2.24
CA VAL A 25 6.76 -10.00 0.92
C VAL A 25 6.03 -8.78 0.37
N GLU A 26 5.29 -8.05 1.20
CA GLU A 26 4.59 -6.82 0.81
C GLU A 26 5.58 -5.72 0.43
N THR A 27 6.62 -5.54 1.24
CA THR A 27 7.72 -4.61 0.95
C THR A 27 8.39 -4.93 -0.37
N GLN A 28 8.75 -6.19 -0.58
CA GLN A 28 9.39 -6.61 -1.83
C GLN A 28 8.47 -6.41 -3.04
N ALA A 29 7.17 -6.68 -2.93
CA ALA A 29 6.23 -6.47 -4.03
C ALA A 29 6.14 -4.98 -4.42
N ILE A 30 6.09 -4.09 -3.44
CA ILE A 30 6.06 -2.64 -3.66
C ILE A 30 7.37 -2.17 -4.29
N GLU A 31 8.52 -2.60 -3.75
CA GLU A 31 9.83 -2.22 -4.27
C GLU A 31 10.03 -2.67 -5.72
N GLN A 32 9.64 -3.91 -6.05
CA GLN A 32 9.77 -4.42 -7.42
C GLN A 32 8.85 -3.69 -8.39
N PHE A 33 7.63 -3.34 -7.96
CA PHE A 33 6.71 -2.53 -8.74
C PHE A 33 7.27 -1.11 -8.97
N ALA A 34 7.76 -0.45 -7.91
CA ALA A 34 8.34 0.89 -7.99
C ALA A 34 9.58 0.91 -8.89
N LYS A 35 10.51 -0.03 -8.70
CA LYS A 35 11.71 -0.18 -9.55
C LYS A 35 11.36 -0.43 -11.02
N ALA A 36 10.29 -1.16 -11.31
CA ALA A 36 9.87 -1.39 -12.69
C ALA A 36 9.35 -0.10 -13.36
N ILE A 37 8.69 0.79 -12.60
CA ILE A 37 8.32 2.13 -13.09
C ILE A 37 9.58 2.97 -13.33
N GLU A 38 10.51 2.99 -12.37
CA GLU A 38 11.74 3.78 -12.45
C GLU A 38 12.63 3.39 -13.64
N ASN A 39 12.71 2.10 -13.94
CA ASN A 39 13.58 1.56 -14.99
C ASN A 39 12.89 1.42 -16.36
N ASP A 40 11.68 1.96 -16.53
CA ASP A 40 10.88 1.78 -17.75
C ASP A 40 10.67 0.31 -18.16
N ASP A 41 10.65 -0.63 -17.18
CA ASP A 41 10.54 -2.07 -17.43
C ASP A 41 9.08 -2.52 -17.45
N LEU A 42 8.45 -2.39 -18.62
CA LEU A 42 7.06 -2.80 -18.84
C LEU A 42 6.81 -4.28 -18.50
N LYS A 43 7.79 -5.16 -18.75
CA LYS A 43 7.62 -6.60 -18.53
C LYS A 43 7.54 -6.89 -17.03
N MET A 44 8.47 -6.33 -16.25
CA MET A 44 8.46 -6.47 -14.79
C MET A 44 7.27 -5.75 -14.17
N LEU A 45 6.90 -4.58 -14.69
CA LEU A 45 5.74 -3.86 -14.19
C LEU A 45 4.46 -4.67 -14.38
N LYS A 46 4.28 -5.32 -15.54
CA LYS A 46 3.16 -6.25 -15.78
C LYS A 46 3.19 -7.46 -14.85
N HIS A 47 4.37 -7.99 -14.56
CA HIS A 47 4.54 -9.16 -13.69
C HIS A 47 4.16 -8.86 -12.24
N HIS A 48 4.52 -7.68 -11.74
CA HIS A 48 4.22 -7.23 -10.37
C HIS A 48 2.92 -6.42 -10.25
N SER A 49 2.08 -6.44 -11.29
CA SER A 49 0.77 -5.80 -11.30
C SER A 49 -0.37 -6.81 -11.19
N THR A 50 -1.53 -6.35 -10.75
CA THR A 50 -2.76 -7.15 -10.90
C THR A 50 -3.08 -7.40 -12.38
N MET A 51 -3.74 -8.52 -12.68
CA MET A 51 -4.15 -8.85 -14.06
C MET A 51 -4.99 -7.74 -14.70
N LYS A 52 -5.88 -7.09 -13.91
CA LYS A 52 -6.71 -5.99 -14.41
C LYS A 52 -5.84 -4.78 -14.79
N PHE A 53 -4.91 -4.38 -13.93
CA PHE A 53 -4.00 -3.27 -14.21
C PHE A 53 -3.13 -3.56 -15.43
N SER A 54 -2.54 -4.76 -15.51
CA SER A 54 -1.72 -5.21 -16.63
C SER A 54 -2.47 -5.16 -17.98
N LYS A 55 -3.75 -5.58 -18.01
CA LYS A 55 -4.55 -5.61 -19.24
C LYS A 55 -5.12 -4.25 -19.65
N VAL A 56 -5.35 -3.35 -18.69
CA VAL A 56 -6.03 -2.07 -18.95
C VAL A 56 -5.02 -0.92 -19.01
N ALA A 57 -4.26 -0.72 -17.94
CA ALA A 57 -3.31 0.39 -17.83
C ALA A 57 -2.01 0.14 -18.60
N LEU A 58 -1.55 -1.12 -18.68
CA LEU A 58 -0.29 -1.49 -19.32
C LEU A 58 -0.49 -2.20 -20.67
N ARG A 59 -1.63 -2.01 -21.32
CA ARG A 59 -2.02 -2.79 -22.52
C ARG A 59 -0.96 -2.68 -23.62
N ASN A 60 -0.50 -1.46 -23.89
CA ASN A 60 0.37 -1.14 -25.01
C ASN A 60 1.80 -0.80 -24.52
N PRO A 61 2.82 -0.97 -25.36
CA PRO A 61 4.18 -0.53 -25.03
C PRO A 61 4.27 0.96 -24.66
N SER A 62 3.51 1.81 -25.37
CA SER A 62 3.43 3.26 -25.13
C SER A 62 2.82 3.63 -23.79
N SER A 63 2.19 2.69 -23.07
CA SER A 63 1.62 2.95 -21.75
C SER A 63 2.66 3.35 -20.71
N MET A 64 3.94 3.00 -20.91
CA MET A 64 5.02 3.50 -20.05
C MET A 64 5.23 5.00 -20.20
N ASP A 65 5.10 5.54 -21.41
CA ASP A 65 5.24 6.97 -21.63
C ASP A 65 4.08 7.74 -21.00
N ASP A 66 2.88 7.17 -20.99
CA ASP A 66 1.72 7.73 -20.29
C ASP A 66 1.96 7.80 -18.76
N LEU A 67 2.63 6.80 -18.18
CA LEU A 67 2.95 6.78 -16.74
C LEU A 67 3.97 7.87 -16.36
N LYS A 68 4.91 8.23 -17.26
CA LYS A 68 5.89 9.29 -17.01
C LYS A 68 5.24 10.66 -16.78
N ILE A 69 4.08 10.89 -17.38
CA ILE A 69 3.30 12.13 -17.19
C ILE A 69 2.88 12.31 -15.73
N LEU A 70 2.65 11.21 -15.01
CA LEU A 70 2.24 11.23 -13.60
C LEU A 70 3.37 11.67 -12.66
N LYS A 71 4.62 11.72 -13.13
CA LYS A 71 5.81 12.11 -12.34
C LYS A 71 5.84 11.40 -10.98
N ILE A 72 5.65 10.08 -11.02
CA ILE A 72 5.64 9.22 -9.84
C ILE A 72 6.97 9.44 -9.10
N PRO A 73 6.96 9.75 -7.79
CA PRO A 73 8.18 9.96 -7.04
C PRO A 73 9.02 8.69 -7.01
N THR A 74 10.33 8.87 -7.07
CA THR A 74 11.35 7.82 -7.16
C THR A 74 12.34 7.92 -6.00
N GLY A 75 13.06 6.84 -5.72
CA GLY A 75 14.07 6.78 -4.66
C GLY A 75 13.71 5.83 -3.52
N GLU A 76 14.39 5.99 -2.38
CA GLU A 76 14.21 5.09 -1.22
C GLU A 76 12.76 5.10 -0.73
N THR A 77 12.21 3.91 -0.51
CA THR A 77 10.81 3.71 -0.10
C THR A 77 10.73 3.24 1.34
N THR A 78 9.91 3.91 2.15
CA THR A 78 9.59 3.49 3.52
C THR A 78 8.10 3.25 3.64
N ILE A 79 7.70 2.05 4.07
CA ILE A 79 6.28 1.77 4.36
C ILE A 79 5.94 2.38 5.72
N VAL A 80 4.91 3.22 5.74
CA VAL A 80 4.50 3.94 6.97
C VAL A 80 3.14 3.51 7.50
N GLU A 81 2.31 2.88 6.68
CA GLU A 81 1.01 2.35 7.11
C GLU A 81 0.62 1.15 6.26
N VAL A 82 0.11 0.09 6.89
CA VAL A 82 -0.60 -1.00 6.23
C VAL A 82 -1.96 -1.17 6.90
N LYS A 83 -2.99 -1.26 6.06
CA LYS A 83 -4.37 -1.47 6.48
C LYS A 83 -5.01 -2.58 5.67
N ASP A 84 -5.44 -3.63 6.34
CA ASP A 84 -6.27 -4.65 5.73
C ASP A 84 -7.63 -4.04 5.37
N ILE A 85 -8.03 -4.15 4.10
CA ILE A 85 -9.33 -3.64 3.61
C ILE A 85 -10.29 -4.76 3.23
N SER A 86 -9.79 -5.98 3.03
CA SER A 86 -10.54 -7.22 2.91
C SER A 86 -9.61 -8.41 3.18
N GLU A 87 -10.13 -9.63 3.19
CA GLU A 87 -9.32 -10.85 3.40
C GLU A 87 -8.12 -10.98 2.45
N ASN A 88 -8.24 -10.45 1.24
CA ASN A 88 -7.23 -10.58 0.18
C ASN A 88 -6.64 -9.25 -0.27
N HIS A 89 -7.02 -8.12 0.34
CA HIS A 89 -6.56 -6.80 -0.09
C HIS A 89 -6.05 -5.97 1.08
N LYS A 90 -4.94 -5.29 0.84
CA LYS A 90 -4.33 -4.34 1.79
C LYS A 90 -4.12 -3.00 1.10
N LYS A 91 -4.32 -1.92 1.84
CA LYS A 91 -3.84 -0.58 1.47
C LYS A 91 -2.51 -0.33 2.17
N VAL A 92 -1.53 0.12 1.42
CA VAL A 92 -0.20 0.44 1.94
C VAL A 92 0.15 1.87 1.58
N VAL A 93 0.54 2.65 2.59
CA VAL A 93 1.07 4.01 2.41
C VAL A 93 2.59 3.94 2.47
N VAL A 94 3.23 4.49 1.46
CA VAL A 94 4.68 4.47 1.28
C VAL A 94 5.17 5.90 1.15
N GLU A 95 6.18 6.28 1.94
CA GLU A 95 6.93 7.51 1.76
C GLU A 95 8.11 7.24 0.81
N VAL A 96 8.30 8.12 -0.17
CA VAL A 96 9.34 7.98 -1.21
C VAL A 96 10.26 9.20 -1.23
N GLY A 97 11.56 8.91 -1.20
CA GLY A 97 12.65 9.89 -1.28
C GLY A 97 12.73 10.83 -0.07
N GLU A 98 13.69 11.75 -0.11
CA GLU A 98 13.94 12.69 1.00
C GLU A 98 12.76 13.61 1.30
N SER A 99 12.01 13.97 0.26
CA SER A 99 10.79 14.78 0.39
C SER A 99 9.61 14.03 1.00
N LYS A 100 9.76 12.73 1.30
CA LYS A 100 8.76 11.84 1.92
C LYS A 100 7.40 11.92 1.23
N LYS A 101 7.40 11.97 -0.11
CA LYS A 101 6.16 11.99 -0.89
C LYS A 101 5.41 10.69 -0.66
N LYS A 102 4.10 10.78 -0.39
CA LYS A 102 3.27 9.63 -0.08
C LYS A 102 2.66 9.03 -1.35
N LEU A 103 2.86 7.73 -1.53
CA LEU A 103 2.18 6.89 -2.51
C LEU A 103 1.26 5.90 -1.79
N LEU A 104 0.09 5.65 -2.38
CA LEU A 104 -0.87 4.68 -1.90
C LEU A 104 -0.90 3.50 -2.86
N TYR A 105 -0.61 2.31 -2.33
CA TYR A 105 -0.68 1.05 -3.05
C TYR A 105 -1.87 0.23 -2.57
N GLU A 106 -2.49 -0.49 -3.49
CA GLU A 106 -3.42 -1.58 -3.17
C GLU A 106 -2.73 -2.90 -3.51
N LEU A 107 -2.42 -3.68 -2.47
CA LEU A 107 -1.86 -5.01 -2.62
C LEU A 107 -2.97 -6.04 -2.63
N LYS A 108 -2.90 -6.96 -3.59
CA LYS A 108 -3.77 -8.13 -3.67
C LYS A 108 -2.97 -9.38 -3.31
N LYS A 109 -3.43 -10.12 -2.30
CA LYS A 109 -2.89 -11.44 -1.96
C LYS A 109 -3.29 -12.43 -3.06
N VAL A 110 -2.31 -13.22 -3.52
CA VAL A 110 -2.49 -14.25 -4.56
C VAL A 110 -2.71 -15.59 -3.91
#